data_AF-A0A9Q3EIA0-F1
#
_entry.id   AF-A0A9Q3EIA0-F1
#
_cell.length_a   1.000
_cell.length_b   1.000
_cell.length_c   1.000
_cell.angle_alpha   90.00
_cell.angle_beta   90.00
_cell.angle_gamma   90.00
#
_symmetry.space_group_name_H-M   'P 1'
#
loop_
_entity.id
_entity.type
_entity.pdbx_description
1 polymer ?
#
loop_
_entity_poly.entity_id
_entity_poly.type
_entity_poly.pdbx_seq_one_letter_code
_entity_poly.pdbx_strand_id
1 'polypeptide(L)'
;MCLLVDNFCALVACTHILESQSITSSDCSRFTEEYQKYFNSSKSLFQGYAVNPNHHYALHIESQLRHWGPLIGVSEFAGERLNGMLQRITTSCQIANLQEVQYS
;
A
#
# COMPACT_ATOMS: atom_id res chain seq x y z
N MET A 1 12.27 -11.58 -23.77
CA MET A 1 12.42 -11.51 -22.31
C MET A 1 11.32 -12.36 -21.67
N CYS A 2 11.51 -12.89 -20.47
CA CYS A 2 10.57 -13.84 -19.85
C CYS A 2 9.37 -13.07 -19.27
N LEU A 3 8.16 -13.29 -19.78
CA LEU A 3 6.93 -12.55 -19.41
C LEU A 3 6.68 -12.51 -17.89
N LEU A 4 7.02 -13.60 -17.19
CA LEU A 4 6.90 -13.67 -15.72
C LEU A 4 7.86 -12.71 -15.01
N VAL A 5 9.11 -12.62 -15.48
CA VAL A 5 10.12 -11.70 -14.92
C VAL A 5 9.71 -10.27 -15.20
N ASP A 6 9.18 -9.99 -16.40
CA ASP A 6 8.71 -8.65 -16.78
C ASP A 6 7.54 -8.20 -15.90
N ASN A 7 6.59 -9.11 -15.64
CA ASN A 7 5.48 -8.86 -14.71
C ASN A 7 5.97 -8.52 -13.30
N PHE A 8 6.91 -9.31 -12.77
CA PHE A 8 7.47 -9.09 -11.45
C PHE A 8 8.25 -7.77 -11.35
N CYS A 9 9.08 -7.47 -12.36
CA CYS A 9 9.82 -6.22 -12.43
C CYS A 9 8.89 -4.99 -12.47
N ALA A 10 7.79 -5.07 -13.22
CA ALA A 10 6.79 -4.01 -13.28
C ALA A 10 6.14 -3.77 -11.90
N LEU A 11 5.82 -4.84 -11.16
CA LEU A 11 5.31 -4.73 -9.80
C LEU A 11 6.34 -4.13 -8.84
N VAL A 12 7.60 -4.58 -8.89
CA VAL A 12 8.69 -4.02 -8.07
C VAL A 12 8.88 -2.53 -8.36
N ALA A 13 8.79 -2.11 -9.62
CA ALA A 13 8.88 -0.70 -9.98
C ALA A 13 7.73 0.12 -9.38
N CYS A 14 6.51 -0.42 -9.37
CA CYS A 14 5.36 0.21 -8.70
C CYS A 14 5.62 0.40 -7.20
N THR A 15 6.07 -0.65 -6.50
CA THR A 15 6.36 -0.61 -5.07
C THR A 15 7.47 0.38 -4.73
N HIS A 16 8.55 0.39 -5.53
CA HIS A 16 9.65 1.34 -5.33
C HIS A 16 9.19 2.80 -5.45
N ILE A 17 8.26 3.11 -6.37
CA ILE A 17 7.68 4.46 -6.46
C ILE A 17 6.85 4.76 -5.21
N LEU A 18 6.01 3.83 -4.76
CA LEU A 18 5.16 3.99 -3.57
C LEU A 18 5.95 4.23 -2.27
N GLU A 19 7.10 3.58 -2.13
CA GLU A 19 7.98 3.70 -0.95
C GLU A 19 8.92 4.91 -1.02
N SER A 20 8.95 5.62 -2.15
CA SER A 20 9.82 6.78 -2.32
C SER A 20 9.43 7.91 -1.37
N GLN A 21 10.44 8.58 -0.81
CA GLN A 21 10.27 9.77 0.04
C GLN A 21 10.12 11.06 -0.75
N SER A 22 10.30 11.01 -2.07
CA SER A 22 10.07 12.13 -2.99
C SER A 22 9.42 11.62 -4.28
N ILE A 23 8.50 12.42 -4.84
CA ILE A 23 7.73 12.04 -6.03
C ILE A 23 7.77 13.17 -7.03
N THR A 24 8.05 12.84 -8.29
CA THR A 24 7.95 13.75 -9.42
C THR A 24 6.74 13.42 -10.29
N SER A 25 6.32 14.36 -11.15
CA SER A 25 5.24 14.11 -12.12
C SER A 25 5.53 12.94 -13.06
N SER A 26 6.80 12.68 -13.37
CA SER A 26 7.24 11.52 -14.15
C SER A 26 7.11 10.20 -13.40
N ASP A 27 7.35 10.18 -12.08
CA ASP A 27 7.15 8.98 -11.27
C ASP A 27 5.67 8.59 -11.23
N CYS A 28 4.76 9.57 -11.16
CA CYS A 28 3.32 9.33 -11.23
C CYS A 28 2.94 8.63 -12.55
N SER A 29 3.39 9.16 -13.69
CA SER A 29 3.09 8.56 -15.00
C SER A 29 3.73 7.18 -15.14
N ARG A 30 4.98 7.02 -14.66
CA ARG A 30 5.69 5.75 -14.67
C ARG A 30 4.98 4.69 -13.81
N PHE A 31 4.42 5.07 -12.66
CA PHE A 31 3.61 4.16 -11.85
C PHE A 31 2.46 3.57 -12.68
N THR A 32 1.70 4.41 -13.39
CA THR A 32 0.57 3.95 -14.22
C THR A 32 1.02 3.03 -15.35
N GLU A 33 2.12 3.36 -16.02
CA GLU A 33 2.69 2.51 -17.08
C GLU A 33 3.12 1.14 -16.55
N GLU A 34 3.86 1.10 -15.45
CA GLU A 34 4.33 -0.15 -14.85
C GLU A 34 3.16 -0.97 -14.29
N TYR A 35 2.17 -0.31 -13.65
CA TYR A 35 1.00 -1.00 -13.13
C TYR A 35 0.16 -1.62 -14.24
N GLN A 36 0.01 -0.93 -15.38
CA GLN A 36 -0.66 -1.49 -16.56
C GLN A 36 0.09 -2.69 -17.14
N LYS A 37 1.44 -2.64 -17.21
CA LYS A 37 2.26 -3.78 -17.64
C LYS A 37 2.06 -4.97 -16.71
N TYR A 38 2.13 -4.75 -15.40
CA TYR A 38 1.85 -5.77 -14.39
C TYR A 38 0.45 -6.35 -14.58
N PHE A 39 -0.60 -5.52 -14.55
CA PHE A 39 -1.99 -5.97 -14.60
C PHE A 39 -2.32 -6.76 -15.87
N ASN A 40 -1.88 -6.26 -17.03
CA ASN A 40 -2.16 -6.91 -18.32
C ASN A 40 -1.40 -8.23 -18.47
N SER A 41 -0.14 -8.30 -18.03
CA SER A 41 0.63 -9.54 -18.08
C SER A 41 0.17 -10.56 -17.03
N SER A 42 -0.31 -10.12 -15.86
CA SER A 42 -0.89 -11.01 -14.84
C SER A 42 -2.11 -11.78 -15.36
N LYS A 43 -2.97 -11.13 -16.15
CA LYS A 43 -4.12 -11.80 -16.79
C LYS A 43 -3.70 -12.94 -17.71
N SER A 44 -2.57 -12.79 -18.40
CA SER A 44 -2.04 -13.80 -19.32
C SER A 44 -1.24 -14.89 -18.60
N LEU A 45 -0.57 -14.55 -17.50
CA LEU A 45 0.31 -15.46 -16.76
C LEU A 45 -0.43 -16.37 -15.78
N PHE A 46 -1.50 -15.88 -15.15
CA PHE A 46 -2.15 -16.56 -14.04
C PHE A 46 -3.56 -17.01 -14.44
N GLN A 47 -3.76 -18.33 -14.55
CA GLN A 47 -5.07 -18.91 -14.85
C GLN A 47 -6.07 -18.57 -13.73
N GLY A 48 -7.27 -18.14 -14.09
CA GLY A 48 -8.30 -17.77 -13.11
C GLY A 48 -8.02 -16.44 -12.39
N TYR A 49 -7.20 -15.56 -12.96
CA TYR A 49 -6.88 -14.26 -12.39
C TYR A 49 -8.14 -13.47 -11.99
N ALA A 50 -8.30 -13.25 -10.69
CA ALA A 50 -9.39 -12.49 -10.12
C ALA A 50 -8.97 -11.04 -9.83
N VAL A 51 -9.80 -10.10 -10.29
CA VAL A 51 -9.59 -8.67 -9.99
C VAL A 51 -10.12 -8.36 -8.59
N ASN A 52 -9.22 -8.40 -7.62
CA ASN A 52 -9.50 -7.98 -6.24
C ASN A 52 -9.67 -6.45 -6.09
N PRO A 53 -10.34 -5.96 -5.03
CA PRO A 53 -10.48 -4.52 -4.75
C PRO A 53 -9.15 -3.77 -4.73
N ASN A 54 -8.07 -4.38 -4.25
CA ASN A 54 -6.73 -3.78 -4.27
C ASN A 54 -6.26 -3.39 -5.67
N HIS A 55 -6.65 -4.16 -6.70
CA HIS A 55 -6.31 -3.81 -8.08
C HIS A 55 -7.07 -2.58 -8.56
N HIS A 56 -8.29 -2.36 -8.06
CA HIS A 56 -9.08 -1.16 -8.34
C HIS A 56 -8.50 0.05 -7.59
N TYR A 57 -8.17 -0.10 -6.30
CA TYR A 57 -7.53 0.98 -5.53
C TYR A 57 -6.22 1.45 -6.17
N ALA A 58 -5.43 0.53 -6.72
CA ALA A 58 -4.19 0.88 -7.41
C ALA A 58 -4.38 1.78 -8.63
N LEU A 59 -5.55 1.80 -9.27
CA LEU A 59 -5.84 2.72 -10.38
C LEU A 59 -5.92 4.18 -9.93
N HIS A 60 -6.12 4.43 -8.64
CA HIS A 60 -6.17 5.78 -8.06
C HIS A 60 -4.83 6.25 -7.51
N ILE A 61 -3.79 5.40 -7.49
CA ILE A 61 -2.50 5.75 -6.90
C ILE A 61 -1.83 6.90 -7.66
N GLU A 62 -1.96 6.97 -8.98
CA GLU A 62 -1.39 8.10 -9.75
C GLU A 62 -1.95 9.44 -9.27
N SER A 63 -3.28 9.53 -9.14
CA SER A 63 -3.90 10.77 -8.68
C SER A 63 -3.51 11.04 -7.23
N GLN A 64 -3.47 10.04 -6.36
CA GLN A 64 -3.02 10.20 -4.97
C GLN A 64 -1.57 10.72 -4.89
N LEU A 65 -0.65 10.16 -5.67
CA LEU A 65 0.74 10.62 -5.76
C LEU A 65 0.84 12.07 -6.23
N ARG A 66 0.03 12.49 -7.22
CA ARG A 66 -0.01 13.88 -7.70
C ARG A 66 -0.55 14.86 -6.67
N HIS A 67 -1.53 14.45 -5.85
CA HIS A 67 -2.20 15.34 -4.90
C HIS A 67 -1.51 15.39 -3.53
N TRP A 68 -1.06 14.25 -3.02
CA TRP A 68 -0.49 14.12 -1.68
C TRP A 68 1.04 14.05 -1.68
N GLY A 69 1.64 13.79 -2.84
CA GLY A 69 3.07 13.53 -2.95
C GLY A 69 3.42 12.11 -2.48
N PRO A 70 4.58 11.92 -1.84
CA PRO A 70 5.04 10.63 -1.31
C PRO A 70 4.00 9.91 -0.43
N LEU A 71 3.51 8.73 -0.87
CA LEU A 71 2.48 8.00 -0.13
C LEU A 71 3.01 7.29 1.12
N ILE A 72 4.31 7.05 1.23
CA ILE A 72 4.93 6.50 2.44
C ILE A 72 4.61 7.33 3.69
N GLY A 73 4.48 8.66 3.55
CA GLY A 73 4.16 9.58 4.64
C GLY A 73 2.73 9.48 5.16
N VAL A 74 1.82 8.91 4.38
CA VAL A 74 0.40 8.68 4.75
C VAL A 74 0.07 7.19 4.87
N SER A 75 1.08 6.32 4.83
CA SER A 75 0.91 4.88 4.95
C SER A 75 0.53 4.44 6.36
N GLU A 76 -0.09 3.26 6.47
CA GLU A 76 -0.46 2.67 7.76
C GLU A 76 0.75 2.22 8.59
N PHE A 77 1.96 2.18 7.99
CA PHE A 77 3.19 1.68 8.62
C PHE A 77 3.49 2.33 9.97
N ALA A 78 3.31 3.65 10.08
CA ALA A 78 3.52 4.36 11.34
C ALA A 78 2.52 3.92 12.43
N GLY A 79 1.27 3.68 12.04
CA GLY A 79 0.21 3.18 12.92
C GLY A 79 0.46 1.74 13.37
N GLU A 80 0.84 0.84 12.45
CA GLU A 80 1.20 -0.54 12.78
C GLU A 80 2.40 -0.59 13.75
N ARG A 81 3.42 0.23 13.50
CA ARG A 81 4.57 0.37 14.40
C ARG A 81 4.15 0.86 15.79
N LEU A 82 3.25 1.83 15.86
CA LEU A 82 2.70 2.34 17.12
C LEU A 82 1.91 1.25 17.86
N ASN A 83 1.07 0.49 17.17
CA ASN A 83 0.32 -0.64 17.75
C ASN A 83 1.27 -1.66 18.39
N GLY A 84 2.35 -2.04 17.69
CA GLY A 84 3.36 -2.93 18.24
C GLY A 84 4.09 -2.36 19.46
N MET A 85 4.30 -1.04 19.52
CA MET A 85 4.84 -0.38 20.71
C MET A 85 3.84 -0.40 21.87
N LEU A 86 2.57 -0.11 21.61
CA LEU A 86 1.51 -0.11 22.61
C LEU A 86 1.29 -1.49 23.23
N GLN A 87 1.34 -2.56 22.42
CA GLN A 87 1.24 -3.94 22.91
C GLN A 87 2.34 -4.31 23.92
N ARG A 88 3.51 -3.66 23.86
CA ARG A 88 4.64 -3.91 24.78
C ARG A 88 4.58 -3.07 26.04
N ILE A 89 3.77 -2.02 26.08
CA ILE A 89 3.56 -1.24 27.29
C ILE A 89 2.60 -2.04 28.15
N THR A 90 3.09 -2.52 29.30
CA THR A 90 2.28 -3.15 30.34
C THR A 90 1.38 -2.09 30.98
N THR A 91 0.33 -1.68 30.28
CA THR A 91 -0.79 -1.00 30.92
C THR A 91 -1.49 -2.08 31.73
N SER A 92 -1.49 -1.94 33.05
CA SER A 92 -2.32 -2.72 33.95
C SER A 92 -3.80 -2.42 33.64
N CYS A 93 -4.33 -2.91 32.51
CA CYS A 93 -5.73 -2.88 32.08
C CYS A 93 -6.55 -1.63 32.46
N GLN A 94 -5.97 -0.42 32.53
CA GLN A 94 -6.73 0.74 33.00
C GLN A 94 -7.78 1.20 31.98
N ILE A 95 -7.63 0.82 30.70
CA ILE A 95 -8.65 1.05 29.67
C ILE A 95 -9.92 0.23 29.95
N ALA A 96 -9.79 -0.99 30.48
CA ALA A 96 -10.95 -1.80 30.91
C ALA A 96 -11.65 -1.15 32.11
N ASN A 97 -10.88 -0.61 33.07
CA ASN A 97 -11.43 0.08 34.24
C ASN A 97 -12.17 1.39 33.88
N LEU A 98 -11.86 2.03 32.75
CA LEU A 98 -12.58 3.23 32.29
C LEU A 98 -13.97 2.90 31.75
N GLN A 99 -14.18 1.69 31.21
CA GLN A 99 -15.50 1.26 30.76
C GLN A 99 -16.41 0.91 31.93
N GLU A 100 -15.88 0.32 33.01
CA GLU A 100 -16.67 0.00 34.21
C GLU A 100 -17.18 1.25 34.96
N VAL A 101 -16.40 2.34 34.99
CA VAL A 101 -16.80 3.60 35.65
C VAL A 101 -17.93 4.34 34.92
N GLN A 102 -18.14 4.08 33.63
CA GLN A 102 -19.27 4.69 32.89
C GLN A 102 -20.61 3.98 33.09
N TYR A 103 -20.62 2.78 33.68
CA TYR A 103 -21.85 1.99 33.95
C TYR A 103 -22.16 1.85 35.46
N SER A 104 -21.50 2.65 36.30
CA SER A 104 -21.70 2.76 37.76
C SER A 104 -22.12 4.18 38.15
#